data_AF-A0A931SYZ4-F1
#
_entry.id   AF-A0A931SYZ4-F1
#
_cell.length_a   1.000
_cell.length_b   1.000
_cell.length_c   1.000
_cell.angle_alpha   90.00
_cell.angle_beta   90.00
_cell.angle_gamma   90.00
#
_symmetry.space_group_name_H-M   'P 1'
#
loop_
_entity.id
_entity.type
_entity.pdbx_description
1 polymer ?
#
loop_
_entity_poly.entity_id
_entity_poly.type
_entity_poly.pdbx_seq_one_letter_code
_entity_poly.pdbx_strand_id
1 'polypeptide(L)'
;MDFAPILIILQLIYLEGILSIDNAAVLGALVSHLPKDDPIPWPRMLRFLKKPVHRTLGGQRLSALKVGLLGAYVGRGTMLFIASWVVQNPWLLLLGGLYLIKLAADHLGELPGNSQQEAEETAGQSVRKLGRSFWSVVVAVELADLAFSLDNVVAAVALSRQYWVVLTGVALGIITMRFAAGIFVRLIARYPELEAAAYLLVFNIGVMLLLEDVFKIHPSDAQKFLLSLSTLLLTILWGRNAAVQRFARNFRWLRRVLGIISLLFIYVLKPLAWLLGGTSFLVRSLVLLFATRRRVADAERAD
;
A
#
# COMPACT_ATOMS: atom_id res chain seq x y z
N MET A 1 -4.74 -5.74 42.98
CA MET A 1 -4.50 -6.14 41.58
C MET A 1 -4.21 -4.87 40.82
N ASP A 2 -2.98 -4.69 40.33
CA ASP A 2 -2.65 -3.52 39.52
C ASP A 2 -3.28 -3.68 38.13
N PHE A 3 -4.40 -2.98 37.91
CA PHE A 3 -5.12 -3.00 36.63
C PHE A 3 -4.49 -2.09 35.57
N ALA A 4 -3.44 -1.33 35.94
CA ALA A 4 -2.77 -0.39 35.05
C ALA A 4 -2.28 -1.03 33.73
N PRO A 5 -1.65 -2.23 33.71
CA PRO A 5 -1.24 -2.87 32.46
C PRO A 5 -2.42 -3.18 31.53
N ILE A 6 -3.54 -3.63 32.10
CA ILE A 6 -4.74 -4.00 31.34
C ILE A 6 -5.40 -2.73 30.76
N LEU A 7 -5.47 -1.65 31.54
CA LEU A 7 -6.01 -0.37 31.08
C LEU A 7 -5.16 0.22 29.95
N ILE A 8 -3.83 0.13 30.06
CA ILE A 8 -2.92 0.56 28.99
C ILE A 8 -3.17 -0.28 27.74
N ILE A 9 -3.22 -1.62 27.85
CA ILE A 9 -3.51 -2.50 26.70
C ILE A 9 -4.84 -2.12 26.04
N LEU A 10 -5.90 -1.90 26.82
CA LEU A 10 -7.19 -1.47 26.29
C LEU A 10 -7.12 -0.10 25.61
N GLN A 11 -6.38 0.85 26.19
CA GLN A 11 -6.17 2.16 25.60
C GLN A 11 -5.37 2.07 24.28
N LEU A 12 -4.37 1.19 24.21
CA LEU A 12 -3.61 0.93 22.98
C LEU A 12 -4.51 0.33 21.91
N ILE A 13 -5.30 -0.69 22.25
CA ILE A 13 -6.26 -1.30 21.31
C ILE A 13 -7.27 -0.26 20.83
N TYR A 14 -7.76 0.60 21.72
CA TYR A 14 -8.71 1.66 21.38
C TYR A 14 -8.11 2.71 20.43
N LEU A 15 -6.93 3.24 20.76
CA LEU A 15 -6.24 4.22 19.94
C LEU A 15 -5.87 3.64 18.58
N GLU A 16 -5.25 2.46 18.56
CA GLU A 16 -4.86 1.77 17.34
C GLU A 16 -6.06 1.34 16.50
N GLY A 17 -7.16 0.93 17.14
CA GLY A 17 -8.41 0.60 16.48
C GLY A 17 -9.06 1.79 15.78
N ILE A 18 -9.16 2.94 16.46
CA ILE A 18 -9.75 4.16 15.89
C ILE A 18 -8.87 4.74 14.78
N LEU A 19 -7.57 4.89 15.05
CA LEU A 19 -6.62 5.49 14.10
C LEU A 19 -6.40 4.58 12.88
N SER A 20 -6.76 3.30 12.95
CA SER A 20 -6.60 2.36 11.85
C SER A 20 -7.88 2.07 11.04
N ILE A 21 -9.00 2.75 11.32
CA ILE A 21 -10.23 2.62 10.51
C ILE A 21 -9.95 2.98 9.05
N ASP A 22 -9.15 4.01 8.83
CA ASP A 22 -8.76 4.51 7.51
C ASP A 22 -7.94 3.47 6.75
N ASN A 23 -6.91 2.93 7.40
CA ASN A 23 -6.08 1.87 6.84
C ASN A 23 -6.89 0.60 6.56
N ALA A 24 -7.90 0.30 7.38
CA ALA A 24 -8.79 -0.85 7.16
C ALA A 24 -9.72 -0.64 5.95
N ALA A 25 -10.22 0.58 5.74
CA ALA A 25 -11.00 0.95 4.56
C ALA A 25 -10.16 0.87 3.28
N VAL A 26 -8.93 1.40 3.33
CA VAL A 26 -7.94 1.35 2.26
C VAL A 26 -7.59 -0.09 1.89
N LEU A 27 -7.23 -0.91 2.87
CA LEU A 27 -6.93 -2.33 2.65
C LEU A 27 -8.15 -3.06 2.09
N GLY A 28 -9.35 -2.75 2.56
CA GLY A 28 -10.60 -3.32 2.06
C GLY A 28 -10.85 -3.05 0.59
N ALA A 29 -10.65 -1.80 0.14
CA ALA A 29 -10.88 -1.37 -1.24
C ALA A 29 -9.82 -1.88 -2.20
N LEU A 30 -8.57 -1.91 -1.74
CA LEU A 30 -7.47 -2.40 -2.54
C LEU A 30 -7.55 -3.93 -2.73
N VAL A 31 -8.04 -4.66 -1.72
CA VAL A 31 -8.21 -6.12 -1.79
C VAL A 31 -9.48 -6.53 -2.54
N SER A 32 -10.53 -5.71 -2.57
CA SER A 32 -11.78 -6.05 -3.25
C SER A 32 -11.64 -6.24 -4.77
N HIS A 33 -10.57 -5.70 -5.37
CA HIS A 33 -10.27 -5.75 -6.81
C HIS A 33 -9.43 -6.95 -7.24
N LEU A 34 -8.95 -7.75 -6.28
CA LEU A 34 -8.13 -8.91 -6.59
C LEU A 34 -9.01 -10.05 -7.13
N PRO A 35 -8.56 -10.75 -8.19
CA PRO A 35 -9.25 -11.95 -8.68
C PRO A 35 -9.44 -12.95 -7.53
N LYS A 36 -10.67 -13.42 -7.35
CA LYS A 36 -11.04 -14.26 -6.19
C LYS A 36 -10.41 -15.67 -6.23
N ASP A 37 -9.97 -16.12 -7.41
CA ASP A 37 -9.59 -17.51 -7.68
C ASP A 37 -8.14 -17.69 -8.19
N ASP A 38 -7.35 -16.62 -8.32
CA ASP A 38 -5.94 -16.73 -8.73
C ASP A 38 -5.01 -17.02 -7.52
N PRO A 39 -4.03 -17.94 -7.67
CA PRO A 39 -3.08 -18.24 -6.60
C PRO A 39 -2.18 -17.02 -6.31
N ILE A 40 -1.87 -16.81 -5.03
CA ILE A 40 -0.96 -15.74 -4.58
C ILE A 40 0.35 -15.84 -5.38
N PRO A 41 0.74 -14.81 -6.14
CA PRO A 41 1.95 -14.85 -6.96
C PRO A 41 3.19 -14.68 -6.06
N TRP A 42 3.64 -15.78 -5.46
CA TRP A 42 4.78 -15.75 -4.53
C TRP A 42 6.08 -15.27 -5.21
N PRO A 43 6.82 -14.31 -4.61
CA PRO A 43 8.15 -13.91 -5.07
C PRO A 43 9.08 -15.12 -5.12
N ARG A 44 10.10 -15.08 -5.99
CA ARG A 44 11.01 -16.22 -6.19
C ARG A 44 11.63 -16.72 -4.88
N MET A 45 11.94 -15.80 -3.98
CA MET A 45 12.55 -16.09 -2.68
C MET A 45 11.58 -16.74 -1.68
N LEU A 46 10.27 -16.49 -1.80
CA LEU A 46 9.25 -16.95 -0.83
C LEU A 46 8.45 -18.15 -1.35
N ARG A 47 8.79 -18.71 -2.52
CA ARG A 47 8.12 -19.90 -3.07
C ARG A 47 8.23 -21.14 -2.17
N PHE A 48 9.22 -21.20 -1.29
CA PHE A 48 9.36 -22.30 -0.32
C PHE A 48 8.21 -22.33 0.70
N LEU A 49 7.62 -21.18 1.02
CA LEU A 49 6.47 -21.07 1.94
C LEU A 49 5.17 -21.55 1.31
N LYS A 50 5.09 -21.67 -0.02
CA LYS A 50 3.89 -22.10 -0.73
C LYS A 50 3.39 -23.47 -0.23
N LYS A 51 4.28 -24.47 -0.15
CA LYS A 51 3.92 -25.84 0.23
C LYS A 51 3.44 -25.99 1.68
N PRO A 52 4.13 -25.48 2.72
CA PRO A 52 3.68 -25.62 4.11
C PRO A 52 2.37 -24.87 4.36
N VAL A 53 2.19 -23.71 3.74
CA VAL A 53 0.99 -22.85 3.89
C VAL A 53 -0.26 -23.51 3.31
N HIS A 54 -0.18 -24.09 2.11
CA HIS A 54 -1.32 -24.79 1.51
C HIS A 54 -1.64 -26.13 2.20
N ARG A 55 -0.68 -26.70 2.95
CA ARG A 55 -0.84 -28.00 3.62
C ARG A 55 -1.57 -27.89 4.96
N THR A 56 -1.43 -26.77 5.67
CA THR A 56 -2.02 -26.56 7.01
C THR A 56 -3.37 -25.84 6.98
N LEU A 57 -3.75 -25.23 5.85
CA LEU A 57 -4.90 -24.33 5.76
C LEU A 57 -5.72 -24.72 4.51
N GLY A 58 -6.94 -25.25 4.72
CA GLY A 58 -7.85 -25.75 3.67
C GLY A 58 -8.26 -24.70 2.61
N GLY A 59 -9.57 -24.39 2.50
CA GLY A 59 -10.12 -23.60 1.38
C GLY A 59 -9.43 -22.24 1.13
N GLN A 60 -9.25 -21.89 -0.15
CA GLN A 60 -8.44 -20.76 -0.66
C GLN A 60 -8.69 -19.41 0.04
N ARG A 61 -9.96 -19.09 0.34
CA ARG A 61 -10.37 -17.81 0.96
C ARG A 61 -9.90 -17.66 2.41
N LEU A 62 -9.94 -18.77 3.17
CA LEU A 62 -9.46 -18.78 4.56
C LEU A 62 -7.92 -18.72 4.60
N SER A 63 -7.26 -19.35 3.63
CA SER A 63 -5.81 -19.38 3.51
C SER A 63 -5.25 -18.01 3.11
N ALA A 64 -5.88 -17.28 2.19
CA ALA A 64 -5.48 -15.91 1.84
C ALA A 64 -5.61 -14.95 3.04
N LEU A 65 -6.69 -15.04 3.82
CA LEU A 65 -6.92 -14.19 5.00
C LEU A 65 -5.92 -14.49 6.13
N LYS A 66 -5.65 -15.78 6.40
CA LYS A 66 -4.74 -16.20 7.47
C LYS A 66 -3.27 -15.98 7.13
N VAL A 67 -2.88 -16.17 5.87
CA VAL A 67 -1.52 -15.88 5.38
C VAL A 67 -1.27 -14.38 5.33
N GLY A 68 -2.26 -13.58 4.94
CA GLY A 68 -2.21 -12.12 5.06
C GLY A 68 -2.08 -11.66 6.51
N LEU A 69 -2.82 -12.28 7.44
CA LEU A 69 -2.73 -11.98 8.87
C LEU A 69 -1.34 -12.28 9.43
N LEU A 70 -0.79 -13.46 9.12
CA LEU A 70 0.52 -13.93 9.60
C LEU A 70 1.67 -13.16 8.94
N GLY A 71 1.57 -12.89 7.63
CA GLY A 71 2.54 -12.10 6.88
C GLY A 71 2.62 -10.66 7.37
N ALA A 72 1.49 -10.02 7.65
CA ALA A 72 1.50 -8.66 8.17
C ALA A 72 1.72 -8.60 9.70
N TYR A 73 1.65 -9.72 10.43
CA TYR A 73 2.20 -9.81 11.78
C TYR A 73 3.73 -9.79 11.75
N VAL A 74 4.32 -10.54 10.83
CA VAL A 74 5.77 -10.55 10.60
C VAL A 74 6.24 -9.21 10.02
N GLY A 75 5.49 -8.61 9.08
CA GLY A 75 5.76 -7.28 8.53
C GLY A 75 5.79 -6.21 9.61
N ARG A 76 4.71 -6.11 10.38
CA ARG A 76 4.60 -5.13 11.48
C ARG A 76 5.56 -5.41 12.64
N GLY A 77 5.83 -6.66 12.95
CA GLY A 77 6.87 -7.06 13.90
C GLY A 77 8.27 -6.64 13.45
N THR A 78 8.61 -6.86 12.17
CA THR A 78 9.89 -6.42 11.58
C THR A 78 9.99 -4.89 11.60
N MET A 79 8.87 -4.19 11.34
CA MET A 79 8.79 -2.73 11.39
C MET A 79 9.10 -2.14 12.75
N LEU A 80 8.67 -2.74 13.85
CA LEU A 80 9.06 -2.24 15.18
C LEU A 80 10.58 -2.16 15.34
N PHE A 81 11.33 -3.05 14.68
CA PHE A 81 12.80 -3.03 14.70
C PHE A 81 13.41 -2.05 13.70
N ILE A 82 12.83 -1.89 12.50
CA ILE A 82 13.37 -0.99 11.46
C ILE A 82 12.76 0.43 11.49
N ALA A 83 11.73 0.69 12.30
CA ALA A 83 11.01 1.95 12.35
C ALA A 83 11.94 3.13 12.65
N SER A 84 12.84 2.95 13.62
CA SER A 84 13.85 3.96 13.94
C SER A 84 14.72 4.32 12.72
N TRP A 85 15.07 3.32 11.90
CA TRP A 85 15.84 3.55 10.69
C TRP A 85 15.00 4.23 9.60
N VAL A 86 13.73 3.86 9.43
CA VAL A 86 12.83 4.51 8.45
C VAL A 86 12.61 5.98 8.80
N VAL A 87 12.40 6.31 10.08
CA VAL A 87 12.22 7.69 10.56
C VAL A 87 13.44 8.56 10.35
N GLN A 88 14.63 8.00 10.53
CA GLN A 88 15.89 8.71 10.29
C GLN A 88 16.16 8.97 8.80
N ASN A 89 15.35 8.40 7.91
CA ASN A 89 15.48 8.51 6.47
C ASN A 89 14.24 9.19 5.85
N PRO A 90 14.14 10.54 5.90
CA PRO A 90 12.98 11.29 5.41
C PRO A 90 12.61 10.96 3.95
N TRP A 91 13.61 10.66 3.12
CA TRP A 91 13.41 10.27 1.73
C TRP A 91 12.52 9.02 1.56
N LEU A 92 12.49 8.11 2.53
CA LEU A 92 11.59 6.95 2.51
C LEU A 92 10.13 7.34 2.72
N LEU A 93 9.86 8.28 3.64
CA LEU A 93 8.52 8.81 3.86
C LEU A 93 8.03 9.60 2.65
N LEU A 94 8.91 10.41 2.05
CA LEU A 94 8.63 11.14 0.82
C LEU A 94 8.27 10.20 -0.34
N LEU A 95 9.06 9.13 -0.55
CA LEU A 95 8.77 8.11 -1.56
C LEU A 95 7.46 7.39 -1.29
N GLY A 96 7.16 7.07 -0.01
CA GLY A 96 5.89 6.50 0.41
C GLY A 96 4.70 7.40 0.06
N GLY A 97 4.74 8.68 0.45
CA GLY A 97 3.69 9.66 0.15
C GLY A 97 3.47 9.85 -1.35
N LEU A 98 4.56 9.99 -2.13
CA LEU A 98 4.49 10.07 -3.59
C LEU A 98 3.86 8.83 -4.21
N TYR A 99 4.19 7.64 -3.69
CA TYR A 99 3.63 6.38 -4.16
C TYR A 99 2.13 6.26 -3.86
N LEU A 100 1.66 6.68 -2.68
CA LEU A 100 0.23 6.69 -2.33
C LEU A 100 -0.55 7.64 -3.23
N ILE A 101 -0.02 8.83 -3.51
CA ILE A 101 -0.63 9.77 -4.47
C ILE A 101 -0.72 9.14 -5.84
N LYS A 102 0.35 8.50 -6.33
CA LYS A 102 0.37 7.82 -7.62
C LYS A 102 -0.68 6.69 -7.67
N LEU A 103 -0.80 5.89 -6.61
CA LEU A 103 -1.77 4.80 -6.54
C LEU A 103 -3.21 5.32 -6.61
N ALA A 104 -3.52 6.39 -5.87
CA ALA A 104 -4.84 7.00 -5.92
C ALA A 104 -5.11 7.71 -7.25
N ALA A 105 -4.09 8.35 -7.83
CA ALA A 105 -4.17 8.98 -9.14
C ALA A 105 -4.42 7.97 -10.27
N ASP A 106 -3.80 6.80 -10.22
CA ASP A 106 -4.02 5.72 -11.18
C ASP A 106 -5.45 5.17 -11.12
N HIS A 107 -6.06 5.19 -9.94
CA HIS A 107 -7.40 4.63 -9.73
C HIS A 107 -8.52 5.66 -9.96
N LEU A 108 -8.35 6.89 -9.45
CA LEU A 108 -9.36 7.96 -9.52
C LEU A 108 -9.21 8.85 -10.76
N GLY A 109 -8.02 8.90 -11.34
CA GLY A 109 -7.66 9.77 -12.46
C GLY A 109 -8.28 9.31 -13.77
N GLU A 110 -8.73 10.28 -14.56
CA GLU A 110 -9.23 10.05 -15.91
C GLU A 110 -8.36 10.76 -16.92
N LEU A 111 -7.76 9.99 -17.82
CA LEU A 111 -6.94 10.49 -18.92
C LEU A 111 -7.78 10.66 -20.19
N PRO A 112 -7.57 11.75 -20.97
CA PRO A 112 -8.10 11.86 -22.33
C PRO A 112 -7.66 10.68 -23.20
N GLY A 113 -8.49 10.27 -24.18
CA GLY A 113 -8.25 9.04 -24.97
C GLY A 113 -6.87 8.98 -25.64
N ASN A 114 -6.37 10.09 -26.20
CA ASN A 114 -5.01 10.14 -26.78
C ASN A 114 -3.90 9.89 -25.74
N SER A 115 -4.07 10.43 -24.53
CA SER A 115 -3.08 10.29 -23.45
C SER A 115 -3.09 8.89 -22.83
N GLN A 116 -4.20 8.14 -22.93
CA GLN A 116 -4.24 6.73 -22.53
C GLN A 116 -3.43 5.85 -23.47
N GLN A 117 -3.48 6.09 -24.78
CA GLN A 117 -2.67 5.38 -25.78
C GLN A 117 -1.18 5.68 -25.60
N GLU A 118 -0.82 6.97 -25.44
CA GLU A 118 0.57 7.35 -25.15
C GLU A 118 1.08 6.74 -23.84
N ALA A 119 0.24 6.66 -22.80
CA ALA A 119 0.60 6.00 -21.56
C ALA A 119 0.77 4.49 -21.73
N GLU A 120 -0.08 3.83 -22.52
CA GLU A 120 0.03 2.39 -22.81
C GLU A 120 1.30 2.03 -23.60
N GLU A 121 1.66 2.85 -24.59
CA GLU A 121 2.91 2.71 -25.34
C GLU A 121 4.13 3.02 -24.48
N THR A 122 4.07 4.10 -23.69
CA THR A 122 5.20 4.60 -22.91
C THR A 122 5.51 3.76 -21.68
N ALA A 123 4.48 3.25 -21.00
CA ALA A 123 4.63 2.46 -19.78
C ALA A 123 5.10 1.02 -20.07
N GLY A 124 4.87 0.53 -21.30
CA GLY A 124 4.85 -0.90 -21.57
C GLY A 124 3.81 -1.62 -20.70
N GLN A 125 3.32 -2.77 -21.12
CA GLN A 125 2.32 -3.52 -20.34
C GLN A 125 2.77 -3.88 -18.90
N SER A 126 4.06 -3.72 -18.57
CA SER A 126 4.65 -4.05 -17.27
C SER A 126 4.34 -3.03 -16.16
N VAL A 127 4.39 -1.72 -16.40
CA VAL A 127 4.24 -0.70 -15.34
C VAL A 127 2.77 -0.53 -14.92
N ARG A 128 1.82 -0.69 -15.85
CA ARG A 128 0.39 -0.71 -15.53
C ARG A 128 -0.03 -2.00 -14.80
N LYS A 129 0.63 -3.13 -15.09
CA LYS A 129 0.51 -4.37 -14.30
C LYS A 129 1.15 -4.24 -12.92
N LEU A 130 2.22 -3.47 -12.76
CA LEU A 130 2.78 -3.13 -11.46
C LEU A 130 1.79 -2.32 -10.61
N GLY A 131 0.93 -1.46 -11.18
CA GLY A 131 -0.19 -0.81 -10.45
C GLY A 131 -1.35 -1.75 -10.06
N ARG A 132 -1.46 -2.93 -10.69
CA ARG A 132 -2.46 -3.97 -10.37
C ARG A 132 -1.87 -5.20 -9.67
N SER A 133 -0.56 -5.20 -9.37
CA SER A 133 0.09 -6.35 -8.77
C SER A 133 -0.28 -6.41 -7.30
N PHE A 134 -0.83 -7.54 -6.85
CA PHE A 134 -1.11 -7.81 -5.43
C PHE A 134 -0.03 -7.28 -4.47
N TRP A 135 1.24 -7.44 -4.84
CA TRP A 135 2.37 -7.01 -4.01
C TRP A 135 2.60 -5.51 -3.97
N SER A 136 2.33 -4.77 -5.04
CA SER A 136 2.47 -3.32 -5.03
C SER A 136 1.37 -2.67 -4.17
N VAL A 137 0.18 -3.26 -4.21
CA VAL A 137 -0.95 -2.94 -3.34
C VAL A 137 -0.61 -3.24 -1.88
N VAL A 138 -0.09 -4.43 -1.58
CA VAL A 138 0.35 -4.79 -0.22
C VAL A 138 1.43 -3.84 0.27
N VAL A 139 2.42 -3.49 -0.56
CA VAL A 139 3.45 -2.51 -0.20
C VAL A 139 2.85 -1.13 0.03
N ALA A 140 1.87 -0.69 -0.76
CA ALA A 140 1.19 0.59 -0.54
C ALA A 140 0.47 0.64 0.80
N VAL A 141 -0.30 -0.41 1.10
CA VAL A 141 -1.03 -0.53 2.35
C VAL A 141 -0.06 -0.58 3.52
N GLU A 142 0.99 -1.38 3.43
CA GLU A 142 1.97 -1.50 4.50
C GLU A 142 2.75 -0.17 4.69
N LEU A 143 3.03 0.60 3.63
CA LEU A 143 3.64 1.92 3.71
C LEU A 143 2.70 2.99 4.32
N ALA A 144 1.41 2.95 3.99
CA ALA A 144 0.42 3.82 4.63
C ALA A 144 0.25 3.44 6.11
N ASP A 145 0.13 2.14 6.40
CA ASP A 145 0.04 1.62 7.75
C ASP A 145 1.31 1.91 8.56
N LEU A 146 2.48 1.92 7.94
CA LEU A 146 3.74 2.39 8.54
C LEU A 146 3.68 3.84 9.01
N ALA A 147 3.26 4.72 8.11
CA ALA A 147 3.26 6.15 8.38
C ALA A 147 2.32 6.50 9.56
N PHE A 148 1.19 5.81 9.67
CA PHE A 148 0.25 5.97 10.79
C PHE A 148 0.63 5.17 12.05
N SER A 149 1.20 3.97 11.89
CA SER A 149 1.54 3.11 13.03
C SER A 149 2.75 3.62 13.80
N LEU A 150 3.62 4.42 13.17
CA LEU A 150 4.76 5.02 13.86
C LEU A 150 4.32 5.93 15.01
N ASP A 151 3.40 6.86 14.76
CA ASP A 151 2.88 7.78 15.78
C ASP A 151 2.18 7.00 16.91
N ASN A 152 1.44 5.95 16.53
CA ASN A 152 0.75 5.07 17.49
C ASN A 152 1.71 4.25 18.35
N VAL A 153 2.82 3.76 17.79
CA VAL A 153 3.85 3.01 18.52
C VAL A 153 4.64 3.92 19.45
N VAL A 154 4.99 5.14 19.00
CA VAL A 154 5.65 6.13 19.86
C VAL A 154 4.73 6.51 21.03
N ALA A 155 3.44 6.74 20.77
CA ALA A 155 2.44 6.95 21.82
C ALA A 155 2.35 5.72 22.75
N ALA A 156 2.40 4.50 22.21
CA ALA A 156 2.34 3.29 23.00
C ALA A 156 3.52 3.10 23.94
N VAL A 157 4.74 3.38 23.46
CA VAL A 157 5.97 3.34 24.26
C VAL A 157 5.98 4.45 25.30
N ALA A 158 5.38 5.60 25.01
CA ALA A 158 5.22 6.69 25.98
C ALA A 158 4.24 6.33 27.12
N LEU A 159 3.20 5.53 26.83
CA LEU A 159 2.18 5.12 27.80
C LEU A 159 2.67 4.06 28.81
N SER A 160 3.68 3.25 28.48
CA SER A 160 4.21 2.24 29.40
C SER A 160 5.67 1.90 29.17
N ARG A 161 6.45 1.86 30.26
CA ARG A 161 7.83 1.34 30.25
C ARG A 161 7.92 -0.19 30.26
N GLN A 162 6.79 -0.89 30.42
CA GLN A 162 6.77 -2.36 30.44
C GLN A 162 6.64 -2.90 29.02
N TYR A 163 7.74 -3.44 28.49
CA TYR A 163 7.81 -3.96 27.12
C TYR A 163 6.71 -4.98 26.77
N TRP A 164 6.35 -5.87 27.70
CA TRP A 164 5.32 -6.89 27.46
C TRP A 164 3.91 -6.27 27.29
N VAL A 165 3.62 -5.16 27.97
CA VAL A 165 2.32 -4.44 27.89
C VAL A 165 2.17 -3.77 26.54
N VAL A 166 3.22 -3.07 26.10
CA VAL A 166 3.25 -2.42 24.78
C VAL A 166 3.15 -3.46 23.67
N LEU A 167 3.93 -4.54 23.76
CA LEU A 167 3.94 -5.61 22.75
C LEU A 167 2.58 -6.29 22.63
N THR A 168 1.92 -6.59 23.75
CA THR A 168 0.60 -7.24 23.74
C THR A 168 -0.50 -6.29 23.27
N GLY A 169 -0.46 -5.01 23.65
CA GLY A 169 -1.38 -3.99 23.14
C GLY A 169 -1.30 -3.83 21.63
N VAL A 170 -0.09 -3.63 21.10
CA VAL A 170 0.16 -3.54 19.66
C VAL A 170 -0.26 -4.82 18.94
N ALA A 171 0.08 -6.00 19.49
CA ALA A 171 -0.34 -7.27 18.90
C ALA A 171 -1.86 -7.41 18.81
N LEU A 172 -2.61 -7.02 19.85
CA LEU A 172 -4.07 -7.05 19.84
C LEU A 172 -4.68 -5.98 18.91
N GLY A 173 -4.06 -4.81 18.81
CA GLY A 173 -4.45 -3.78 17.85
C GLY A 173 -4.36 -4.26 16.40
N ILE A 174 -3.29 -4.99 16.04
CA ILE A 174 -3.14 -5.60 14.71
C ILE A 174 -4.29 -6.57 14.39
N ILE A 175 -4.67 -7.43 15.34
CA ILE A 175 -5.81 -8.35 15.15
C ILE A 175 -7.09 -7.58 14.90
N THR A 176 -7.31 -6.54 15.71
CA THR A 176 -8.53 -5.72 15.68
C THR A 176 -8.65 -4.99 14.33
N MET A 177 -7.55 -4.38 13.87
CA MET A 177 -7.44 -3.78 12.54
C MET A 177 -7.73 -4.77 11.42
N ARG A 178 -7.12 -5.96 11.46
CA ARG A 178 -7.30 -6.96 10.39
C ARG A 178 -8.74 -7.46 10.31
N PHE A 179 -9.40 -7.60 11.47
CA PHE A 179 -10.82 -7.90 11.52
C PHE A 179 -11.65 -6.77 10.90
N ALA A 180 -11.35 -5.51 11.24
CA ALA A 180 -12.00 -4.34 10.63
C ALA A 180 -11.82 -4.30 9.10
N ALA A 181 -10.62 -4.58 8.58
CA ALA A 181 -10.38 -4.63 7.15
C ALA A 181 -11.26 -5.69 6.44
N GLY A 182 -11.44 -6.86 7.07
CA GLY A 182 -12.36 -7.90 6.58
C GLY A 182 -13.84 -7.47 6.59
N ILE A 183 -14.23 -6.57 7.51
CA ILE A 183 -15.55 -5.93 7.48
C ILE A 183 -15.62 -4.95 6.31
N PHE A 184 -14.60 -4.11 6.11
CA PHE A 184 -14.57 -3.15 5.00
C PHE A 184 -14.62 -3.82 3.63
N VAL A 185 -13.95 -4.95 3.41
CA VAL A 185 -14.08 -5.72 2.17
C VAL A 185 -15.54 -6.09 1.89
N ARG A 186 -16.26 -6.57 2.92
CA ARG A 186 -17.69 -6.90 2.79
C ARG A 186 -18.55 -5.67 2.60
N LEU A 187 -18.20 -4.57 3.25
CA LEU A 187 -18.92 -3.30 3.17
C LEU A 187 -18.80 -2.70 1.77
N ILE A 188 -17.60 -2.71 1.18
CA ILE A 188 -17.34 -2.24 -0.19
C ILE A 188 -18.04 -3.12 -1.21
N ALA A 189 -18.07 -4.44 -0.99
CA ALA A 189 -18.85 -5.35 -1.84
C ALA A 189 -20.36 -5.03 -1.82
N ARG A 190 -20.86 -4.45 -0.73
CA ARG A 190 -22.27 -4.02 -0.60
C ARG A 190 -22.50 -2.58 -1.07
N TYR A 191 -21.51 -1.71 -0.91
CA TYR A 191 -21.55 -0.30 -1.25
C TYR A 191 -20.30 0.06 -2.07
N PRO A 192 -20.34 -0.12 -3.40
CA PRO A 192 -19.19 0.13 -4.28
C PRO A 192 -18.63 1.56 -4.16
N GLU A 193 -19.48 2.54 -3.83
CA GLU A 193 -19.07 3.94 -3.62
C GLU A 193 -17.98 4.11 -2.52
N LEU A 194 -17.90 3.18 -1.57
CA LEU A 194 -16.88 3.20 -0.51
C LEU A 194 -15.47 2.89 -1.04
N GLU A 195 -15.37 2.27 -2.20
CA GLU A 195 -14.09 2.04 -2.87
C GLU A 195 -13.43 3.36 -3.25
N ALA A 196 -14.17 4.22 -3.96
CA ALA A 196 -13.68 5.55 -4.33
C ALA A 196 -13.32 6.38 -3.09
N ALA A 197 -14.09 6.24 -2.01
CA ALA A 197 -13.81 6.89 -0.72
C ALA A 197 -12.46 6.45 -0.16
N ALA A 198 -12.16 5.15 -0.21
CA ALA A 198 -10.92 4.60 0.28
C ALA A 198 -9.71 5.07 -0.55
N TYR A 199 -9.80 5.13 -1.89
CA TYR A 199 -8.72 5.70 -2.70
C TYR A 199 -8.55 7.22 -2.50
N LEU A 200 -9.64 7.96 -2.25
CA LEU A 200 -9.56 9.37 -1.87
C LEU A 200 -8.86 9.54 -0.51
N LEU A 201 -9.11 8.63 0.42
CA LEU A 201 -8.43 8.58 1.70
C LEU A 201 -6.93 8.33 1.51
N VAL A 202 -6.55 7.33 0.69
CA VAL A 202 -5.13 7.09 0.31
C VAL A 202 -4.48 8.35 -0.27
N PHE A 203 -5.18 9.05 -1.18
CA PHE A 203 -4.69 10.28 -1.76
C PHE A 203 -4.40 11.34 -0.69
N ASN A 204 -5.36 11.56 0.21
CA ASN A 204 -5.21 12.53 1.30
C ASN A 204 -4.04 12.19 2.22
N ILE A 205 -3.88 10.91 2.55
CA ILE A 205 -2.73 10.42 3.34
C ILE A 205 -1.42 10.73 2.63
N GLY A 206 -1.33 10.40 1.33
CA GLY A 206 -0.12 10.67 0.54
C GLY A 206 0.22 12.16 0.46
N VAL A 207 -0.77 13.02 0.19
CA VAL A 207 -0.60 14.49 0.19
C VAL A 207 -0.15 14.98 1.56
N MET A 208 -0.75 14.45 2.61
CA MET A 208 -0.44 14.83 3.96
C MET A 208 1.00 14.51 4.35
N LEU A 209 1.51 13.32 3.98
CA LEU A 209 2.91 12.97 4.22
C LEU A 209 3.88 13.92 3.49
N LEU A 210 3.53 14.37 2.29
CA LEU A 210 4.33 15.37 1.58
C LEU A 210 4.26 16.75 2.24
N LEU A 211 3.08 17.15 2.73
CA LEU A 211 2.93 18.42 3.44
C LEU A 211 3.74 18.46 4.74
N GLU A 212 3.73 17.36 5.48
CA GLU A 212 4.47 17.22 6.74
C GLU A 212 5.98 17.17 6.50
N ASP A 213 6.44 16.40 5.51
CA ASP A 213 7.87 16.26 5.26
C ASP A 213 8.48 17.45 4.49
N VAL A 214 7.82 17.94 3.43
CA VAL A 214 8.34 19.00 2.56
C VAL A 214 8.06 20.39 3.11
N PHE A 215 6.82 20.63 3.56
CA PHE A 215 6.39 21.95 3.99
C PHE A 215 6.46 22.14 5.51
N LYS A 216 6.81 21.09 6.28
CA LYS A 216 6.89 21.09 7.75
C LYS A 216 5.60 21.56 8.44
N ILE A 217 4.47 21.43 7.74
CA ILE A 217 3.14 21.68 8.30
C ILE A 217 2.71 20.38 8.96
N HIS A 218 2.53 20.39 10.28
CA HIS A 218 2.11 19.21 11.05
C HIS A 218 0.64 19.39 11.45
N PRO A 219 -0.31 18.78 10.73
CA PRO A 219 -1.72 18.82 11.12
C PRO A 219 -1.93 18.03 12.40
N SER A 220 -2.81 18.52 13.28
CA SER A 220 -3.13 17.81 14.51
C SER A 220 -3.87 16.50 14.24
N ASP A 221 -3.80 15.53 15.16
CA ASP A 221 -4.50 14.25 15.03
C ASP A 221 -6.02 14.43 14.81
N ALA A 222 -6.59 15.47 15.41
CA ALA A 222 -7.99 15.85 15.20
C ALA A 222 -8.25 16.32 13.76
N GLN A 223 -7.32 17.06 13.13
CA GLN A 223 -7.42 17.46 11.73
C GLN A 223 -7.28 16.25 10.80
N LYS A 224 -6.34 15.34 11.09
CA LYS A 224 -6.19 14.05 10.38
C LYS A 224 -7.49 13.25 10.40
N PHE A 225 -8.06 13.08 11.58
CA PHE A 225 -9.32 12.37 11.80
C PHE A 225 -10.51 13.06 11.11
N LEU A 226 -10.62 14.39 11.22
CA LEU A 226 -11.71 15.14 10.60
C LEU A 226 -11.64 15.07 9.08
N LEU A 227 -10.43 15.13 8.50
CA LEU A 227 -10.22 14.97 7.06
C LEU A 227 -10.71 13.61 6.58
N SER A 228 -10.33 12.54 7.28
CA SER A 228 -10.80 11.18 6.97
C SER A 228 -12.32 11.09 7.05
N LEU A 229 -12.90 11.44 8.20
CA LEU A 229 -14.34 11.34 8.43
C LEU A 229 -15.12 12.15 7.38
N SER A 230 -14.63 13.35 7.06
CA SER A 230 -15.21 14.21 6.03
C SER A 230 -15.19 13.52 4.66
N THR A 231 -14.07 12.90 4.26
CA THR A 231 -13.99 12.22 2.96
C THR A 231 -14.89 11.00 2.86
N LEU A 232 -15.02 10.24 3.94
CA LEU A 232 -15.89 9.07 3.99
C LEU A 232 -17.37 9.50 3.94
N LEU A 233 -17.75 10.52 4.71
CA LEU A 233 -19.10 11.09 4.68
C LEU A 233 -19.44 11.72 3.34
N LEU A 234 -18.54 12.53 2.77
CA LEU A 234 -18.74 13.18 1.47
C LEU A 234 -18.97 12.15 0.36
N THR A 235 -18.22 11.05 0.37
CA THR A 235 -18.37 10.01 -0.66
C THR A 235 -19.68 9.22 -0.49
N ILE A 236 -20.11 8.95 0.75
CA ILE A 236 -21.42 8.34 1.01
C ILE A 236 -22.56 9.28 0.59
N LEU A 237 -22.45 10.58 0.89
CA LEU A 237 -23.43 11.59 0.50
C LEU A 237 -23.50 11.75 -1.01
N TRP A 238 -22.35 11.65 -1.70
CA TRP A 238 -22.28 11.63 -3.16
C TRP A 238 -23.08 10.47 -3.77
N GLY A 239 -22.90 9.26 -3.23
CA GLY A 239 -23.60 8.07 -3.71
C GLY A 239 -25.12 8.13 -3.52
N ARG A 240 -25.61 8.86 -2.51
CA ARG A 240 -27.04 8.99 -2.20
C ARG A 240 -27.77 10.15 -2.88
N ASN A 241 -27.09 11.25 -3.21
CA ASN A 241 -27.74 12.48 -3.65
C ASN A 241 -27.39 12.87 -5.10
N ALA A 242 -28.37 12.78 -6.00
CA ALA A 242 -28.22 13.20 -7.40
C ALA A 242 -27.85 14.68 -7.58
N ALA A 243 -28.21 15.55 -6.63
CA ALA A 243 -27.82 16.97 -6.65
C ALA A 243 -26.31 17.16 -6.46
N VAL A 244 -25.68 16.35 -5.61
CA VAL A 244 -24.23 16.37 -5.36
C VAL A 244 -23.48 15.88 -6.60
N GLN A 245 -23.98 14.84 -7.25
CA GLN A 245 -23.43 14.35 -8.53
C GLN A 245 -23.47 15.42 -9.63
N ARG A 246 -24.53 16.23 -9.70
CA ARG A 246 -24.61 17.34 -10.66
C ARG A 246 -23.59 18.43 -10.37
N PHE A 247 -23.45 18.83 -9.11
CA PHE A 247 -22.48 19.85 -8.68
C PHE A 247 -21.05 19.40 -8.97
N ALA A 248 -20.76 18.14 -8.70
CA ALA A 248 -19.40 17.66 -8.83
C ALA A 248 -18.98 17.26 -10.25
N ARG A 249 -19.92 17.27 -11.20
CA ARG A 249 -19.63 17.28 -12.63
C ARG A 249 -18.78 18.50 -13.04
N ASN A 250 -18.87 19.61 -12.31
CA ASN A 250 -17.96 20.75 -12.48
C ASN A 250 -16.53 20.42 -12.02
N PHE A 251 -16.35 19.51 -11.07
CA PHE A 251 -15.05 19.10 -10.54
C PHE A 251 -14.36 18.01 -11.37
N ARG A 252 -14.83 17.71 -12.59
CA ARG A 252 -14.13 16.79 -13.52
C ARG A 252 -12.69 17.22 -13.82
N TRP A 253 -12.37 18.50 -13.67
CA TRP A 253 -10.99 18.98 -13.79
C TRP A 253 -10.05 18.34 -12.75
N LEU A 254 -10.54 18.01 -11.54
CA LEU A 254 -9.73 17.37 -10.50
C LEU A 254 -9.31 15.95 -10.92
N ARG A 255 -10.22 15.19 -11.53
CA ARG A 255 -9.92 13.85 -12.08
C ARG A 255 -8.92 13.91 -13.24
N ARG A 256 -8.92 14.99 -14.02
CA ARG A 256 -7.90 15.24 -15.05
C ARG A 256 -6.55 15.59 -14.44
N VAL A 257 -6.51 16.42 -13.39
CA VAL A 257 -5.27 16.74 -12.66
C VAL A 257 -4.64 15.47 -12.09
N LEU A 258 -5.44 14.60 -11.46
CA LEU A 258 -4.97 13.28 -11.00
C LEU A 258 -4.39 12.44 -12.15
N GLY A 259 -5.05 12.41 -13.31
CA GLY A 259 -4.51 11.75 -14.50
C GLY A 259 -3.15 12.31 -14.95
N ILE A 260 -2.99 13.63 -14.93
CA ILE A 260 -1.72 14.30 -15.26
C ILE A 260 -0.62 13.92 -14.26
N ILE A 261 -0.95 13.85 -12.96
CA ILE A 261 0.00 13.41 -11.93
C ILE A 261 0.49 11.99 -12.22
N SER A 262 -0.41 11.07 -12.59
CA SER A 262 -0.04 9.71 -12.99
C SER A 262 0.91 9.71 -14.20
N LEU A 263 0.61 10.49 -15.25
CA LEU A 263 1.48 10.62 -16.42
C LEU A 263 2.86 11.17 -16.07
N LEU A 264 2.91 12.24 -15.27
CA LEU A 264 4.16 12.85 -14.84
C LEU A 264 5.03 11.83 -14.11
N PHE A 265 4.43 11.00 -13.25
CA PHE A 265 5.12 9.92 -12.57
C PHE A 265 5.71 8.89 -13.55
N ILE A 266 4.94 8.49 -14.58
CA ILE A 266 5.41 7.58 -15.63
C ILE A 266 6.60 8.18 -16.38
N TYR A 267 6.50 9.45 -16.79
CA TYR A 267 7.56 10.15 -17.51
C TYR A 267 8.84 10.31 -16.69
N VAL A 268 8.72 10.63 -15.41
CA VAL A 268 9.87 10.76 -14.48
C VAL A 268 10.54 9.40 -14.23
N LEU A 269 9.75 8.33 -14.10
CA LEU A 269 10.29 6.98 -13.88
C LEU A 269 10.89 6.33 -15.14
N LYS A 270 10.46 6.73 -16.35
CA LYS A 270 10.93 6.16 -17.62
C LYS A 270 12.46 6.18 -17.80
N PRO A 271 13.18 7.31 -17.62
CA PRO A 271 14.63 7.33 -17.75
C PRO A 271 15.32 6.47 -16.69
N LEU A 272 14.78 6.43 -15.46
CA LEU A 272 15.29 5.57 -14.39
C LEU A 272 15.09 4.08 -14.71
N ALA A 273 13.91 3.71 -15.23
CA ALA A 273 13.61 2.36 -15.66
C ALA A 273 14.46 1.92 -16.86
N TRP A 274 14.74 2.83 -17.80
CA TRP A 274 15.65 2.59 -18.91
C TRP A 274 17.09 2.37 -18.44
N LEU A 275 17.58 3.17 -17.48
CA LEU A 275 18.90 2.98 -16.86
C LEU A 275 19.01 1.61 -16.19
N LEU A 276 18.03 1.22 -15.38
CA LEU A 276 18.01 -0.09 -14.71
C LEU A 276 17.85 -1.25 -15.70
N GLY A 277 16.98 -1.10 -16.72
CA GLY A 277 16.79 -2.09 -17.78
C GLY A 277 18.03 -2.27 -18.66
N GLY A 278 18.74 -1.17 -18.93
CA GLY A 278 20.01 -1.15 -19.67
C GLY A 278 21.09 -2.00 -19.00
N THR A 279 21.14 -2.03 -17.66
CA THR A 279 22.06 -2.93 -16.94
C THR A 279 21.73 -4.40 -17.18
N SER A 280 20.45 -4.77 -17.21
CA SER A 280 20.03 -6.15 -17.48
C SER A 280 20.30 -6.58 -18.93
N PHE A 281 20.24 -5.65 -19.88
CA PHE A 281 20.60 -5.86 -21.28
C PHE A 281 22.12 -6.04 -21.42
N LEU A 282 22.92 -5.18 -20.77
CA LEU A 282 24.38 -5.30 -20.75
C LEU A 282 24.84 -6.62 -20.12
N VAL A 283 24.22 -7.03 -19.00
CA VAL A 283 24.53 -8.31 -18.34
C VAL A 283 24.17 -9.50 -19.24
N ARG A 284 23.00 -9.48 -19.91
CA ARG A 284 22.62 -10.55 -20.85
C ARG A 284 23.57 -10.61 -22.06
N SER A 285 23.96 -9.48 -22.61
CA SER A 285 24.91 -9.40 -23.72
C SER A 285 26.30 -9.88 -23.32
N LEU A 286 26.78 -9.54 -22.11
CA LEU A 286 28.02 -10.07 -21.54
C LEU A 286 27.95 -11.59 -21.34
N VAL A 287 26.87 -12.11 -20.77
CA VAL A 287 26.68 -13.56 -20.57
C VAL A 287 26.67 -14.30 -21.90
N LEU A 288 26.02 -13.73 -22.93
CA LEU A 288 26.02 -14.31 -24.28
C LEU A 288 27.41 -14.30 -24.92
N LEU A 289 28.17 -13.21 -24.79
CA LEU A 289 29.56 -13.10 -25.26
C LEU A 289 30.50 -14.11 -24.58
N PHE A 290 30.35 -14.31 -23.26
CA PHE A 290 31.12 -15.33 -22.54
C PHE A 290 30.70 -16.75 -22.92
N ALA A 291 29.42 -16.98 -23.19
CA ALA A 291 28.91 -18.28 -23.63
C ALA A 291 29.38 -18.65 -25.04
N THR A 292 29.43 -17.70 -25.99
CA THR A 292 30.00 -17.94 -27.32
C THR A 292 31.50 -18.16 -27.27
N ARG A 293 32.24 -17.38 -26.46
CA ARG A 293 33.69 -17.56 -26.30
C ARG A 293 34.06 -18.93 -25.73
N ARG A 294 33.24 -19.48 -24.83
CA ARG A 294 33.43 -20.84 -24.29
C ARG A 294 33.21 -21.92 -25.35
N ARG A 295 32.16 -21.81 -26.17
CA ARG A 295 31.87 -22.76 -27.25
C ARG A 295 32.96 -22.80 -28.32
N VAL A 296 33.58 -21.65 -28.63
CA VAL A 296 34.69 -21.59 -29.59
C VAL A 296 35.93 -22.27 -29.02
N ALA A 297 36.25 -22.03 -27.74
CA ALA A 297 37.41 -22.66 -27.08
C ALA A 297 37.25 -24.18 -26.89
N ASP A 298 36.02 -24.68 -26.73
CA ASP A 298 35.74 -26.12 -26.64
C ASP A 298 35.80 -26.80 -28.03
N ALA A 299 35.48 -26.08 -29.11
CA ALA A 299 35.60 -26.57 -30.48
C ALA A 299 37.06 -26.69 -30.94
N GLU A 300 37.93 -25.73 -30.59
CA GLU A 300 39.37 -25.77 -30.90
C GLU A 300 40.16 -26.83 -30.12
N ARG A 301 39.56 -27.46 -29.09
CA ARG A 301 40.18 -28.57 -28.33
C ARG A 301 39.73 -29.96 -28.80
N ALA A 302 38.73 -30.02 -29.67
CA ALA A 302 38.17 -31.26 -30.21
C ALA A 302 38.77 -31.64 -31.57
N ASP A 303 39.50 -30.72 -32.20
CA ASP A 303 40.37 -30.93 -33.37
C ASP A 303 41.83 -31.15 -32.92
#